data_AF-A0A8J3TWT8-F1
#
_entry.id   AF-A0A8J3TWT8-F1
#
_cell.length_a   1.000
_cell.length_b   1.000
_cell.length_c   1.000
_cell.angle_alpha   90.00
_cell.angle_beta   90.00
_cell.angle_gamma   90.00
#
_symmetry.space_group_name_H-M   'P 1'
#
loop_
_entity.id
_entity.type
_entity.pdbx_description
1 polymer ?
#
loop_
_entity_poly.entity_id
_entity_poly.type
_entity_poly.pdbx_seq_one_letter_code
_entity_poly.pdbx_strand_id
1 'polypeptide(L)'
;MNPVSRPFSTTTRRRRPSVRTIAVATMIVILGPLMLTGCTRSAEPPALPPAGVYDHDASGEDSQAVPVPTDGTAGTLTRPLREAGWFCAQVRANADGRALWCRIGHRDEADTVHPQVAQFLLDRDDRLAWAWFPHTGQPANQEDNLVAAAAAPALTAIWPDAGDRARQEIDDFDRDLQTQVGRQSDEIPRTDWRDTHADYSYDGLNGLVVTARDTSVRRWPFGSEHYATTMSSAVDDLLAGGYDCFYPPQQNCNRPQSNGYFRVTLRGDQVVSAQFGIGSMIESGRQRHLLSEEFPHGLTFLTEAVRRPVTERIEQSRRSGTGFAGIVAGTIVIIDAHRGAVDKDDLVAYFDIQIGAPLAATLPI
;
A
#
# COMPACT_ATOMS: atom_id res chain seq x y z
N MET A 1 9.79 47.42 -61.42
CA MET A 1 10.80 48.41 -61.01
C MET A 1 11.98 47.66 -60.41
N ASN A 2 13.16 47.95 -60.92
CA ASN A 2 14.45 47.34 -60.63
C ASN A 2 15.42 48.55 -60.46
N PRO A 3 16.66 48.38 -59.98
CA PRO A 3 17.05 48.23 -58.57
C PRO A 3 18.13 49.30 -58.21
N VAL A 4 19.26 48.91 -57.61
CA VAL A 4 20.57 49.62 -57.52
C VAL A 4 20.84 50.29 -56.16
N SER A 5 21.57 49.65 -55.23
CA SER A 5 23.03 49.38 -55.17
C SER A 5 23.89 50.61 -54.83
N ARG A 6 24.75 50.51 -53.81
CA ARG A 6 26.21 50.32 -53.98
C ARG A 6 26.99 50.48 -52.65
N PRO A 7 28.00 49.64 -52.42
CA PRO A 7 29.11 49.85 -51.48
C PRO A 7 30.30 50.52 -52.21
N PHE A 8 31.36 50.94 -51.50
CA PHE A 8 32.73 50.91 -52.06
C PHE A 8 33.85 51.21 -51.04
N SER A 9 34.95 50.45 -51.22
CA SER A 9 36.37 50.84 -51.03
C SER A 9 36.90 50.99 -49.59
N THR A 10 38.15 50.65 -49.24
CA THR A 10 39.41 50.56 -50.02
C THR A 10 40.51 49.84 -49.21
N THR A 11 41.42 49.17 -49.92
CA THR A 11 42.79 48.73 -49.57
C THR A 11 43.70 49.91 -49.13
N THR A 12 44.82 49.80 -48.37
CA THR A 12 46.11 49.13 -48.71
C THR A 12 47.16 49.29 -47.57
N ARG A 13 47.99 48.24 -47.31
CA ARG A 13 49.46 48.13 -46.94
C ARG A 13 50.12 49.16 -45.98
N ARG A 14 51.14 48.88 -45.14
CA ARG A 14 52.08 47.76 -44.81
C ARG A 14 52.92 48.25 -43.60
N ARG A 15 53.36 47.37 -42.67
CA ARG A 15 54.74 47.33 -42.09
C ARG A 15 54.90 46.14 -41.12
N ARG A 16 56.07 45.50 -41.18
CA ARG A 16 56.62 44.33 -40.43
C ARG A 16 57.06 44.73 -38.99
N PRO A 17 57.63 43.84 -38.14
CA PRO A 17 57.53 42.37 -37.99
C PRO A 17 57.38 41.90 -36.50
N SER A 18 57.37 40.56 -36.34
CA SER A 18 57.80 39.79 -35.15
C SER A 18 56.77 39.59 -34.04
N VAL A 19 56.21 38.38 -33.95
CA VAL A 19 56.34 37.52 -32.75
C VAL A 19 56.34 36.07 -33.21
N ARG A 20 57.31 35.31 -32.72
CA ARG A 20 57.50 33.86 -32.85
C ARG A 20 56.24 33.11 -32.46
N THR A 21 55.94 31.99 -33.12
CA THR A 21 55.47 30.69 -32.56
C THR A 21 55.25 29.74 -33.74
N ILE A 22 55.23 28.42 -33.50
CA ILE A 22 54.94 27.29 -34.41
C ILE A 22 56.26 26.75 -35.01
N ALA A 23 56.65 25.46 -34.93
CA ALA A 23 55.85 24.24 -34.86
C ALA A 23 56.70 23.01 -34.45
N VAL A 24 56.04 22.10 -33.72
CA VAL A 24 55.90 20.64 -34.00
C VAL A 24 56.99 19.66 -33.55
N ALA A 25 56.44 18.52 -33.08
CA ALA A 25 57.02 17.21 -32.78
C ALA A 25 57.44 17.09 -31.29
N THR A 26 57.00 16.13 -30.48
CA THR A 26 56.59 14.73 -30.73
C THR A 26 55.94 14.19 -29.45
N MET A 27 54.77 13.54 -29.59
CA MET A 27 54.33 12.27 -28.98
C MET A 27 54.54 11.95 -27.47
N ILE A 28 53.51 11.29 -26.93
CA ILE A 28 53.39 10.59 -25.63
C ILE A 28 52.80 11.46 -24.51
N VAL A 29 51.48 11.57 -24.50
CA VAL A 29 50.72 11.70 -23.26
C VAL A 29 50.01 10.37 -23.04
N ILE A 30 50.40 9.71 -21.95
CA ILE A 30 49.83 8.48 -21.43
C ILE A 30 48.35 8.75 -21.15
N LEU A 31 47.46 8.13 -21.92
CA LEU A 31 46.05 7.97 -21.55
C LEU A 31 46.03 7.08 -20.29
N GLY A 32 45.94 7.71 -19.13
CA GLY A 32 45.55 7.02 -17.90
C GLY A 32 44.11 6.52 -18.06
N PRO A 33 43.77 5.31 -17.58
CA PRO A 33 42.40 4.82 -17.66
C PRO A 33 41.52 5.73 -16.82
N LEU A 34 40.61 6.45 -17.50
CA LEU A 34 39.39 6.95 -16.89
C LEU A 34 38.70 5.72 -16.27
N MET A 35 38.80 5.62 -14.96
CA MET A 35 37.85 4.85 -14.16
C MET A 35 36.48 5.42 -14.51
N LEU A 36 35.79 4.79 -15.46
CA LEU A 36 34.36 4.89 -15.60
C LEU A 36 33.81 4.39 -14.27
N THR A 37 33.56 5.32 -13.35
CA THR A 37 32.63 5.10 -12.24
C THR A 37 31.36 4.62 -12.92
N GLY A 38 31.15 3.31 -12.85
CA GLY A 38 30.02 2.67 -13.49
C GLY A 38 28.78 3.43 -13.09
N CYS A 39 27.92 3.70 -14.08
CA CYS A 39 26.55 4.07 -13.81
C CYS A 39 26.01 3.02 -12.83
N THR A 40 25.93 3.36 -11.55
CA THR A 40 25.15 2.58 -10.60
C THR A 40 23.74 2.74 -11.12
N ARG A 41 23.30 1.75 -11.90
CA ARG A 41 21.91 1.56 -12.28
C ARG A 41 21.13 1.76 -10.98
N SER A 42 20.26 2.77 -10.95
CA SER A 42 19.28 2.93 -9.86
C SER A 42 18.74 1.53 -9.60
N ALA A 43 18.92 1.06 -8.37
CA ALA A 43 18.48 -0.27 -8.00
C ALA A 43 16.97 -0.28 -8.26
N GLU A 44 16.53 -1.19 -9.11
CA GLU A 44 15.09 -1.35 -9.34
C GLU A 44 14.44 -1.62 -7.97
N PRO A 45 13.33 -0.95 -7.63
CA PRO A 45 12.71 -1.11 -6.33
C PRO A 45 12.41 -2.59 -6.06
N PRO A 46 12.55 -3.04 -4.81
CA PRO A 46 12.40 -4.44 -4.48
C PRO A 46 10.99 -4.92 -4.85
N ALA A 47 10.93 -6.03 -5.59
CA ALA A 47 9.66 -6.63 -5.96
C ALA A 47 8.86 -7.00 -4.70
N LEU A 48 7.57 -6.65 -4.69
CA LEU A 48 6.62 -6.97 -3.64
C LEU A 48 5.59 -8.01 -4.14
N PRO A 49 5.34 -9.10 -3.39
CA PRO A 49 6.12 -9.58 -2.25
C PRO A 49 7.53 -10.06 -2.65
N PRO A 50 8.50 -10.11 -1.71
CA PRO A 50 9.81 -10.68 -2.00
C PRO A 50 9.69 -12.13 -2.51
N ALA A 51 10.49 -12.48 -3.52
CA ALA A 51 10.36 -13.77 -4.19
C ALA A 51 10.53 -14.97 -3.22
N GLY A 52 9.65 -15.96 -3.34
CA GLY A 52 9.74 -17.22 -2.60
C GLY A 52 9.30 -17.19 -1.14
N VAL A 53 8.95 -16.03 -0.57
CA VAL A 53 8.58 -15.93 0.86
C VAL A 53 7.31 -16.72 1.21
N TYR A 54 6.45 -16.95 0.22
CA TYR A 54 5.23 -17.72 0.34
C TYR A 54 5.33 -19.14 -0.26
N ASP A 55 6.48 -19.53 -0.81
CA ASP A 55 6.69 -20.82 -1.47
C ASP A 55 7.02 -21.91 -0.44
N HIS A 56 6.03 -22.23 0.40
CA HIS A 56 6.10 -23.29 1.40
C HIS A 56 4.71 -23.86 1.70
N ASP A 57 4.69 -25.06 2.30
CA ASP A 57 3.47 -25.71 2.76
C ASP A 57 2.83 -24.93 3.93
N ALA A 58 1.51 -25.05 4.09
CA ALA A 58 0.71 -24.40 5.15
C ALA A 58 0.93 -24.99 6.56
N SER A 59 2.11 -25.55 6.83
CA SER A 59 2.39 -26.27 8.07
C SER A 59 2.60 -25.31 9.24
N GLY A 60 1.69 -25.37 10.23
CA GLY A 60 1.77 -24.57 11.45
C GLY A 60 1.39 -23.11 11.24
N GLU A 61 0.57 -22.84 10.22
CA GLU A 61 -0.06 -21.53 10.01
C GLU A 61 -1.18 -21.32 11.04
N ASP A 62 -1.17 -20.14 11.64
CA ASP A 62 -2.26 -19.62 12.48
C ASP A 62 -2.77 -18.34 11.81
N SER A 63 -4.05 -18.35 11.44
CA SER A 63 -4.71 -17.23 10.79
C SER A 63 -5.78 -16.59 11.68
N GLN A 64 -5.79 -16.91 12.97
CA GLN A 64 -6.70 -16.27 13.91
C GLN A 64 -6.16 -14.89 14.28
N ALA A 65 -6.92 -13.85 13.92
CA ALA A 65 -6.58 -12.49 14.26
C ALA A 65 -6.74 -12.24 15.77
N VAL A 66 -5.72 -11.63 16.38
CA VAL A 66 -5.71 -11.23 17.80
C VAL A 66 -5.21 -9.79 17.96
N PRO A 67 -5.56 -9.10 19.06
CA PRO A 67 -4.99 -7.79 19.35
C PRO A 67 -3.46 -7.85 19.38
N VAL A 68 -2.78 -6.81 18.88
CA VAL A 68 -1.31 -6.75 18.97
C VAL A 68 -0.90 -6.74 20.46
N PRO A 69 0.13 -7.52 20.85
CA PRO A 69 0.70 -7.45 22.19
C PRO A 69 0.99 -6.00 22.62
N THR A 70 0.89 -5.72 23.92
CA THR A 70 1.14 -4.37 24.46
C THR A 70 2.63 -4.12 24.74
N ASP A 71 3.38 -5.20 24.94
CA ASP A 71 4.82 -5.27 25.19
C ASP A 71 5.61 -5.73 23.96
N GLY A 72 6.92 -5.84 24.12
CA GLY A 72 7.84 -6.23 23.05
C GLY A 72 7.99 -5.17 21.95
N THR A 73 8.64 -5.57 20.86
CA THR A 73 8.78 -4.77 19.64
C THR A 73 7.42 -4.62 18.96
N ALA A 74 6.59 -5.68 18.90
CA ALA A 74 5.26 -5.60 18.28
C ALA A 74 4.39 -4.50 18.93
N GLY A 75 4.36 -4.47 20.27
CA GLY A 75 3.63 -3.44 21.01
C GLY A 75 4.26 -2.06 20.89
N THR A 76 5.58 -1.98 20.90
CA THR A 76 6.31 -0.71 20.80
C THR A 76 6.19 -0.06 19.43
N LEU A 77 6.33 -0.84 18.36
CA LEU A 77 6.20 -0.41 16.97
C LEU A 77 4.80 0.10 16.64
N THR A 78 3.76 -0.59 17.14
CA THR A 78 2.35 -0.25 16.83
C THR A 78 1.74 0.76 17.80
N ARG A 79 2.37 1.05 18.95
CA ARG A 79 1.85 1.99 19.95
C ARG A 79 1.61 3.40 19.38
N PRO A 80 2.56 4.04 18.67
CA PRO A 80 2.33 5.37 18.11
C PRO A 80 1.19 5.39 17.09
N LEU A 81 1.05 4.33 16.28
CA LEU A 81 -0.06 4.20 15.33
C LEU A 81 -1.41 4.10 16.06
N ARG A 82 -1.50 3.25 17.09
CA ARG A 82 -2.73 3.11 17.90
C ARG A 82 -3.09 4.41 18.62
N GLU A 83 -2.10 5.13 19.14
CA GLU A 83 -2.29 6.45 19.76
C GLU A 83 -2.80 7.49 18.75
N ALA A 84 -2.40 7.37 17.49
CA ALA A 84 -2.94 8.15 16.37
C ALA A 84 -4.30 7.64 15.84
N GLY A 85 -4.93 6.67 16.51
CA GLY A 85 -6.26 6.16 16.16
C GLY A 85 -6.29 5.02 15.14
N TRP A 86 -5.14 4.45 14.79
CA TRP A 86 -5.08 3.29 13.90
C TRP A 86 -5.62 2.04 14.60
N PHE A 87 -6.39 1.24 13.87
CA PHE A 87 -6.69 -0.13 14.28
C PHE A 87 -5.52 -1.03 13.89
N CYS A 88 -4.99 -1.81 14.83
CA CYS A 88 -3.89 -2.74 14.60
C CYS A 88 -4.20 -4.13 15.17
N ALA A 89 -3.82 -5.18 14.44
CA ALA A 89 -3.96 -6.56 14.87
C ALA A 89 -2.78 -7.43 14.41
N GLN A 90 -2.49 -8.48 15.16
CA GLN A 90 -1.73 -9.63 14.63
C GLN A 90 -2.71 -10.46 13.82
N VAL A 91 -2.44 -10.65 12.54
CA VAL A 91 -3.38 -11.28 11.60
C VAL A 91 -3.00 -12.70 11.24
N ARG A 92 -1.71 -13.02 11.29
CA ARG A 92 -1.18 -14.36 10.98
C ARG A 92 0.09 -14.64 11.75
N ALA A 93 0.36 -15.91 12.01
CA ALA A 93 1.64 -16.36 12.57
C ALA A 93 1.98 -17.77 12.08
N ASN A 94 3.26 -18.11 12.13
CA ASN A 94 3.74 -19.47 12.02
C ASN A 94 5.02 -19.62 12.87
N ALA A 95 5.77 -20.71 12.69
CA ALA A 95 6.98 -20.97 13.47
C ALA A 95 8.14 -19.98 13.21
N ASP A 96 8.13 -19.27 12.08
CA ASP A 96 9.22 -18.37 11.67
C ASP A 96 8.94 -16.92 12.09
N GLY A 97 7.66 -16.52 12.15
CA GLY A 97 7.29 -15.15 12.48
C GLY A 97 5.80 -14.87 12.58
N ARG A 98 5.46 -13.59 12.72
CA ARG A 98 4.08 -13.08 12.81
C ARG A 98 3.90 -11.84 11.94
N ALA A 99 2.74 -11.76 11.29
CA ALA A 99 2.32 -10.61 10.51
C ALA A 99 1.38 -9.73 11.33
N LEU A 100 1.71 -8.44 11.41
CA LEU A 100 0.83 -7.40 11.94
C LEU A 100 0.28 -6.56 10.79
N TRP A 101 -0.97 -6.14 10.94
CA TRP A 101 -1.66 -5.28 9.99
C TRP A 101 -2.32 -4.14 10.76
N CYS A 102 -2.04 -2.92 10.33
CA CYS A 102 -2.60 -1.70 10.88
C CYS A 102 -3.33 -0.93 9.76
N ARG A 103 -4.44 -0.30 10.11
CA ARG A 103 -5.24 0.50 9.19
C ARG A 103 -5.92 1.67 9.88
N ILE A 104 -5.94 2.80 9.20
CA ILE A 104 -6.78 3.96 9.52
C ILE A 104 -7.60 4.35 8.29
N GLY A 105 -8.78 4.91 8.49
CA GLY A 105 -9.60 5.46 7.41
C GLY A 105 -9.69 6.98 7.54
N HIS A 106 -9.18 7.71 6.56
CA HIS A 106 -9.27 9.17 6.50
C HIS A 106 -10.52 9.57 5.73
N ARG A 107 -11.32 10.49 6.25
CA ARG A 107 -12.53 10.98 5.56
C ARG A 107 -12.24 12.27 4.82
N ASP A 108 -12.68 12.37 3.57
CA ASP A 108 -12.66 13.62 2.81
C ASP A 108 -13.93 14.45 3.01
N GLU A 109 -14.01 15.60 2.33
CA GLU A 109 -15.16 16.51 2.41
C GLU A 109 -16.47 15.89 1.90
N ALA A 110 -16.39 14.85 1.05
CA ALA A 110 -17.53 14.11 0.53
C ALA A 110 -17.92 12.90 1.42
N ASP A 111 -17.35 12.80 2.64
CA ASP A 111 -17.51 11.66 3.54
C ASP A 111 -17.01 10.32 2.93
N THR A 112 -16.11 10.40 1.95
CA THR A 112 -15.44 9.23 1.38
C THR A 112 -14.28 8.82 2.27
N VAL A 113 -14.24 7.55 2.66
CA VAL A 113 -13.14 6.96 3.42
C VAL A 113 -12.02 6.54 2.48
N HIS A 114 -10.83 7.03 2.77
CA HIS A 114 -9.58 6.70 2.11
C HIS A 114 -8.70 5.91 3.09
N PRO A 115 -8.53 4.60 2.89
CA PRO A 115 -7.76 3.78 3.81
C PRO A 115 -6.27 4.06 3.67
N GLN A 116 -5.58 4.09 4.79
CA GLN A 116 -4.14 4.00 4.88
C GLN A 116 -3.76 2.76 5.67
N VAL A 117 -2.76 2.02 5.19
CA VAL A 117 -2.35 0.72 5.75
C VAL A 117 -0.88 0.77 6.15
N ALA A 118 -0.52 0.01 7.18
CA ALA A 118 0.86 -0.32 7.53
C ALA A 118 0.94 -1.81 7.83
N GLN A 119 1.93 -2.47 7.26
CA GLN A 119 2.14 -3.91 7.39
C GLN A 119 3.49 -4.17 8.03
N PHE A 120 3.55 -5.13 8.95
CA PHE A 120 4.79 -5.49 9.65
C PHE A 120 4.94 -7.00 9.70
N LEU A 121 6.17 -7.45 9.59
CA LEU A 121 6.55 -8.83 9.81
C LEU A 121 7.63 -8.88 10.87
N LEU A 122 7.34 -9.59 11.96
CA LEU A 122 8.31 -9.86 13.02
C LEU A 122 8.75 -11.31 12.97
N ASP A 123 10.00 -11.56 13.33
CA ASP A 123 10.47 -12.92 13.52
C ASP A 123 9.89 -13.54 14.81
N ARG A 124 10.20 -14.83 15.02
CA ARG A 124 9.78 -15.57 16.21
C ARG A 124 10.24 -14.94 17.54
N ASP A 125 11.31 -14.16 17.52
CA ASP A 125 11.95 -13.54 18.69
C ASP A 125 11.46 -12.10 18.91
N ASP A 126 10.37 -11.72 18.24
CA ASP A 126 9.77 -10.39 18.27
C ASP A 126 10.69 -9.28 17.78
N ARG A 127 11.48 -9.52 16.73
CA ARG A 127 12.30 -8.48 16.09
C ARG A 127 11.68 -8.13 14.74
N LEU A 128 11.69 -6.84 14.40
CA LEU A 128 11.20 -6.40 13.10
C LEU A 128 12.08 -6.99 12.00
N ALA A 129 11.49 -7.74 11.07
CA ALA A 129 12.17 -8.26 9.90
C ALA A 129 11.88 -7.40 8.66
N TRP A 130 10.62 -6.94 8.54
CA TRP A 130 10.15 -6.21 7.38
C TRP A 130 8.96 -5.32 7.72
N ALA A 131 8.84 -4.16 7.08
CA ALA A 131 7.68 -3.29 7.17
C ALA A 131 7.35 -2.66 5.81
N TRP A 132 6.08 -2.28 5.64
CA TRP A 132 5.61 -1.58 4.46
C TRP A 132 4.50 -0.59 4.76
N PHE A 133 4.67 0.60 4.21
CA PHE A 133 3.76 1.73 4.29
C PHE A 133 3.41 2.15 2.85
N PRO A 134 2.39 1.53 2.24
CA PRO A 134 1.97 1.86 0.89
C PRO A 134 1.49 3.31 0.76
N HIS A 135 1.67 3.89 -0.42
CA HIS A 135 0.99 5.12 -0.79
C HIS A 135 -0.53 4.94 -0.73
N THR A 136 -1.23 5.97 -0.27
CA THR A 136 -2.66 6.10 -0.51
C THR A 136 -2.82 6.58 -1.96
N GLY A 137 -3.69 5.97 -2.77
CA GLY A 137 -3.84 6.29 -4.20
C GLY A 137 -4.40 7.69 -4.51
N GLN A 138 -4.26 8.66 -3.61
CA GLN A 138 -4.70 10.05 -3.79
C GLN A 138 -3.60 10.90 -4.44
N PRO A 139 -3.98 11.90 -5.28
CA PRO A 139 -3.04 12.91 -5.74
C PRO A 139 -2.52 13.73 -4.56
N ALA A 140 -1.21 14.00 -4.57
CA ALA A 140 -0.38 14.62 -3.53
C ALA A 140 -0.74 16.09 -3.18
N ASN A 141 -2.01 16.35 -2.85
CA ASN A 141 -2.50 17.66 -2.42
C ASN A 141 -2.68 17.77 -0.90
N GLN A 142 -2.23 16.80 -0.11
CA GLN A 142 -2.21 16.92 1.36
C GLN A 142 -0.85 17.42 1.83
N GLU A 143 -0.87 18.44 2.70
CA GLU A 143 0.29 19.14 3.27
C GLU A 143 1.20 18.24 4.13
N ASP A 144 0.78 17.02 4.46
CA ASP A 144 1.58 16.03 5.19
C ASP A 144 1.67 14.71 4.40
N ASN A 145 2.90 14.26 4.12
CA ASN A 145 3.13 12.94 3.55
C ASN A 145 2.63 11.87 4.53
N LEU A 146 1.50 11.24 4.21
CA LEU A 146 0.86 10.23 5.06
C LEU A 146 1.80 9.04 5.35
N VAL A 147 2.62 8.63 4.37
CA VAL A 147 3.61 7.56 4.53
C VAL A 147 4.61 7.94 5.62
N ALA A 148 5.21 9.14 5.54
CA ALA A 148 6.14 9.63 6.55
C ALA A 148 5.47 9.81 7.93
N ALA A 149 4.22 10.30 7.96
CA ALA A 149 3.44 10.50 9.19
C ALA A 149 3.17 9.17 9.93
N ALA A 150 3.01 8.06 9.20
CA ALA A 150 2.86 6.74 9.78
C ALA A 150 4.22 6.09 10.12
N ALA A 151 5.17 6.12 9.18
CA ALA A 151 6.43 5.41 9.29
C ALA A 151 7.36 6.00 10.35
N ALA A 152 7.52 7.32 10.38
CA ALA A 152 8.48 7.97 11.26
C ALA A 152 8.25 7.66 12.75
N PRO A 153 7.05 7.89 13.34
CA PRO A 153 6.84 7.59 14.76
C PRO A 153 6.94 6.08 15.06
N ALA A 154 6.49 5.20 14.15
CA ALA A 154 6.60 3.75 14.31
C ALA A 154 8.08 3.30 14.35
N LEU A 155 8.90 3.78 13.42
CA LEU A 155 10.32 3.44 13.34
C LEU A 155 11.11 4.04 14.50
N THR A 156 10.88 5.32 14.86
CA THR A 156 11.51 5.95 16.03
C THR A 156 11.26 5.18 17.33
N ALA A 157 10.08 4.55 17.47
CA ALA A 157 9.74 3.79 18.67
C ALA A 157 10.66 2.59 18.90
N ILE A 158 11.22 1.99 17.84
CA ILE A 158 12.14 0.84 17.94
C ILE A 158 13.60 1.22 17.64
N TRP A 159 13.83 2.26 16.84
CA TRP A 159 15.13 2.75 16.40
C TRP A 159 15.12 4.30 16.46
N PRO A 160 15.65 4.91 17.55
CA PRO A 160 15.46 6.34 17.86
C PRO A 160 15.75 7.32 16.72
N ASP A 161 16.74 7.05 15.87
CA ASP A 161 17.16 7.95 14.77
C ASP A 161 16.51 7.60 13.42
N ALA A 162 15.83 6.45 13.30
CA ALA A 162 15.33 5.96 12.01
C ALA A 162 14.16 6.79 11.48
N GLY A 163 13.26 7.25 12.36
CA GLY A 163 12.06 7.96 11.93
C GLY A 163 12.33 9.35 11.37
N ASP A 164 13.22 10.12 12.00
CA ASP A 164 13.60 11.45 11.50
C ASP A 164 14.30 11.36 10.15
N ARG A 165 15.18 10.36 9.98
CA ARG A 165 15.81 10.10 8.69
C ARG A 165 14.82 9.64 7.63
N ALA A 166 13.88 8.76 7.97
CA ALA A 166 12.86 8.30 7.04
C ALA A 166 11.98 9.44 6.56
N ARG A 167 11.56 10.34 7.47
CA ARG A 167 10.81 11.54 7.10
C ARG A 167 11.62 12.42 6.15
N GLN A 168 12.88 12.69 6.47
CA GLN A 168 13.74 13.53 5.62
C GLN A 168 13.90 12.95 4.20
N GLU A 169 14.23 11.66 4.06
CA GLU A 169 14.48 11.07 2.74
C GLU A 169 13.17 10.98 1.91
N ILE A 170 12.02 10.79 2.56
CA ILE A 170 10.69 10.83 1.91
C ILE A 170 10.35 12.25 1.42
N ASP A 171 10.49 13.26 2.29
CA ASP A 171 10.20 14.65 1.94
C ASP A 171 11.12 15.17 0.84
N ASP A 172 12.40 14.75 0.86
CA ASP A 172 13.39 15.07 -0.16
C ASP A 172 12.99 14.45 -1.52
N PHE A 173 12.58 13.17 -1.53
CA PHE A 173 12.10 12.49 -2.75
C PHE A 173 10.89 13.20 -3.37
N ASP A 174 9.87 13.50 -2.56
CA ASP A 174 8.63 14.12 -3.04
C ASP A 174 8.91 15.52 -3.62
N ARG A 175 9.77 16.30 -2.95
CA ARG A 175 10.18 17.63 -3.41
C ARG A 175 10.94 17.57 -4.73
N ASP A 176 11.84 16.59 -4.90
CA ASP A 176 12.59 16.40 -6.14
C ASP A 176 11.67 16.00 -7.29
N LEU A 177 10.72 15.08 -7.03
CA LEU A 177 9.70 14.67 -8.01
C LEU A 177 8.84 15.86 -8.48
N GLN A 178 8.36 16.70 -7.55
CA GLN A 178 7.61 17.92 -7.90
C GLN A 178 8.46 18.89 -8.73
N THR A 179 9.74 19.03 -8.40
CA THR A 179 10.67 19.92 -9.12
C THR A 179 10.94 19.43 -10.54
N GLN A 180 11.03 18.11 -10.75
CA GLN A 180 11.15 17.50 -12.08
C GLN A 180 9.88 17.68 -12.95
N VAL A 181 8.69 17.57 -12.36
CA VAL A 181 7.46 17.85 -13.11
C VAL A 181 7.41 19.32 -13.57
N GLY A 182 8.01 20.24 -12.80
CA GLY A 182 8.10 21.67 -13.12
C GLY A 182 9.30 22.07 -14.02
N ARG A 183 10.34 21.26 -14.14
CA ARG A 183 11.56 21.54 -14.92
C ARG A 183 12.06 20.24 -15.56
N GLN A 184 12.38 20.26 -16.87
CA GLN A 184 13.09 19.17 -17.56
C GLN A 184 14.49 18.95 -16.96
N SER A 185 14.54 18.35 -15.77
CA SER A 185 15.75 17.93 -15.06
C SER A 185 15.92 16.43 -15.27
N ASP A 186 17.13 16.01 -15.62
CA ASP A 186 17.50 14.60 -15.83
C ASP A 186 17.90 13.89 -14.52
N GLU A 187 17.83 14.57 -13.36
CA GLU A 187 18.30 14.04 -12.08
C GLU A 187 17.24 13.16 -11.42
N ILE A 188 17.39 11.84 -11.50
CA ILE A 188 16.46 10.84 -10.94
C ILE A 188 16.46 10.94 -9.40
N PRO A 189 15.28 11.10 -8.74
CA PRO A 189 15.20 11.14 -7.29
C PRO A 189 15.76 9.88 -6.67
N ARG A 190 16.39 10.02 -5.50
CA ARG A 190 16.94 8.87 -4.77
C ARG A 190 15.82 8.03 -4.18
N THR A 191 15.73 6.77 -4.60
CA THR A 191 14.69 5.84 -4.14
C THR A 191 15.11 4.99 -2.95
N ASP A 192 16.41 4.87 -2.64
CA ASP A 192 16.90 3.92 -1.64
C ASP A 192 17.96 4.52 -0.71
N TRP A 193 17.89 4.13 0.57
CA TRP A 193 18.93 4.44 1.55
C TRP A 193 19.11 3.32 2.57
N ARG A 194 20.17 3.44 3.35
CA ARG A 194 20.56 2.47 4.38
C ARG A 194 21.04 3.18 5.62
N ASP A 195 20.73 2.61 6.78
CA ASP A 195 21.33 2.95 8.05
C ASP A 195 21.89 1.70 8.77
N THR A 196 22.13 1.83 10.08
CA THR A 196 22.61 0.73 10.92
C THR A 196 21.58 -0.39 11.10
N HIS A 197 20.29 -0.08 10.97
CA HIS A 197 19.16 -0.94 11.30
C HIS A 197 18.51 -1.60 10.08
N ALA A 198 18.33 -0.86 8.99
CA ALA A 198 17.56 -1.31 7.85
C ALA A 198 18.07 -0.79 6.50
N ASP A 199 17.66 -1.51 5.46
CA ASP A 199 17.60 -1.07 4.08
C ASP A 199 16.19 -0.52 3.80
N TYR A 200 16.12 0.65 3.17
CA TYR A 200 14.87 1.36 2.89
C TYR A 200 14.74 1.61 1.41
N SER A 201 13.52 1.46 0.89
CA SER A 201 13.14 1.81 -0.48
C SER A 201 11.85 2.62 -0.46
N TYR A 202 11.82 3.74 -1.15
CA TYR A 202 10.67 4.63 -1.26
C TYR A 202 10.48 5.08 -2.71
N ASP A 203 9.27 4.86 -3.23
CA ASP A 203 8.87 5.32 -4.55
C ASP A 203 7.36 5.62 -4.60
N GLY A 204 6.94 6.32 -5.65
CA GLY A 204 5.53 6.75 -5.83
C GLY A 204 4.53 5.63 -6.16
N LEU A 205 4.99 4.41 -6.44
CA LEU A 205 4.14 3.23 -6.67
C LEU A 205 3.97 2.41 -5.39
N ASN A 206 5.07 2.11 -4.71
CA ASN A 206 5.11 1.20 -3.59
C ASN A 206 4.98 1.91 -2.24
N GLY A 207 5.33 3.19 -2.12
CA GLY A 207 5.54 3.80 -0.79
C GLY A 207 6.79 3.28 -0.12
N LEU A 208 6.83 3.28 1.22
CA LEU A 208 8.04 2.95 1.97
C LEU A 208 8.09 1.45 2.29
N VAL A 209 9.13 0.78 1.83
CA VAL A 209 9.52 -0.58 2.22
C VAL A 209 10.73 -0.51 3.14
N VAL A 210 10.68 -1.23 4.27
CA VAL A 210 11.77 -1.32 5.24
C VAL A 210 12.16 -2.78 5.42
N THR A 211 13.43 -3.10 5.23
CA THR A 211 13.98 -4.45 5.45
C THR A 211 15.07 -4.38 6.51
N ALA A 212 14.86 -5.05 7.65
CA ALA A 212 15.85 -5.05 8.73
C ALA A 212 17.12 -5.80 8.31
N ARG A 213 18.29 -5.33 8.76
CA ARG A 213 19.58 -5.87 8.32
C ARG A 213 20.02 -7.13 9.07
N ASP A 214 19.55 -7.31 10.29
CA ASP A 214 19.98 -8.36 11.22
C ASP A 214 18.91 -9.42 11.50
N THR A 215 17.77 -9.29 10.84
CA THR A 215 16.56 -10.06 11.10
C THR A 215 15.89 -10.44 9.79
N SER A 216 15.45 -11.69 9.67
CA SER A 216 14.75 -12.17 8.48
C SER A 216 13.73 -13.25 8.84
N VAL A 217 12.66 -13.34 8.06
CA VAL A 217 11.65 -14.40 8.16
C VAL A 217 11.63 -15.12 6.82
N ARG A 218 11.94 -16.42 6.82
CA ARG A 218 12.05 -17.21 5.59
C ARG A 218 10.68 -17.59 5.03
N ARG A 219 9.76 -17.98 5.91
CA ARG A 219 8.39 -18.42 5.57
C ARG A 219 7.39 -17.42 6.10
N TRP A 220 6.88 -16.57 5.23
CA TRP A 220 5.93 -15.54 5.64
C TRP A 220 4.56 -16.18 5.92
N PRO A 221 3.95 -15.92 7.08
CA PRO A 221 2.63 -16.47 7.39
C PRO A 221 1.59 -16.05 6.35
N PHE A 222 0.81 -17.01 5.86
CA PHE A 222 -0.16 -16.81 4.79
C PHE A 222 -1.52 -17.44 5.03
N GLY A 223 -1.67 -18.27 6.07
CA GLY A 223 -2.92 -18.99 6.35
C GLY A 223 -4.15 -18.09 6.42
N SER A 224 -5.31 -18.66 6.15
CA SER A 224 -6.63 -17.99 6.25
C SER A 224 -7.77 -18.95 6.62
N GLU A 225 -7.44 -20.21 6.86
CA GLU A 225 -8.34 -21.35 7.05
C GLU A 225 -9.20 -21.21 8.30
N HIS A 226 -8.81 -20.39 9.28
CA HIS A 226 -9.65 -20.07 10.43
C HIS A 226 -10.95 -19.37 10.02
N TYR A 227 -10.88 -18.41 9.09
CA TYR A 227 -12.00 -17.50 8.81
C TYR A 227 -12.56 -17.60 7.40
N ALA A 228 -11.79 -18.10 6.43
CA ALA A 228 -12.18 -18.14 5.04
C ALA A 228 -12.16 -19.57 4.47
N THR A 229 -13.09 -19.83 3.56
CA THR A 229 -13.17 -21.06 2.77
C THR A 229 -12.51 -20.83 1.40
N THR A 230 -12.91 -21.60 0.38
CA THR A 230 -12.37 -21.48 -0.96
C THR A 230 -13.32 -20.76 -1.90
N MET A 231 -12.81 -20.13 -2.95
CA MET A 231 -13.64 -19.45 -3.94
C MET A 231 -14.54 -20.44 -4.68
N SER A 232 -14.05 -21.65 -4.98
CA SER A 232 -14.88 -22.71 -5.57
C SER A 232 -16.09 -23.08 -4.72
N SER A 233 -16.01 -22.90 -3.40
CA SER A 233 -17.12 -23.21 -2.48
C SER A 233 -18.13 -22.06 -2.35
N ALA A 234 -17.72 -20.83 -2.66
CA ALA A 234 -18.53 -19.63 -2.50
C ALA A 234 -19.15 -19.12 -3.80
N VAL A 235 -18.57 -19.45 -4.97
CA VAL A 235 -18.97 -18.89 -6.26
C VAL A 235 -20.44 -19.18 -6.61
N ASP A 236 -20.92 -20.39 -6.36
CA ASP A 236 -22.31 -20.76 -6.66
C ASP A 236 -23.31 -19.94 -5.84
N ASP A 237 -22.96 -19.58 -4.60
CA ASP A 237 -23.80 -18.73 -3.75
C ASP A 237 -23.78 -17.27 -4.18
N LEU A 238 -22.64 -16.77 -4.67
CA LEU A 238 -22.56 -15.44 -5.28
C LEU A 238 -23.43 -15.37 -6.54
N LEU A 239 -23.37 -16.39 -7.40
CA LEU A 239 -24.22 -16.50 -8.58
C LEU A 239 -25.71 -16.55 -8.20
N ALA A 240 -26.07 -17.29 -7.15
CA ALA A 240 -27.43 -17.33 -6.63
C ALA A 240 -27.89 -15.97 -6.06
N GLY A 241 -26.98 -15.18 -5.51
CA GLY A 241 -27.20 -13.78 -5.10
C GLY A 241 -27.31 -12.77 -6.26
N GLY A 242 -27.13 -13.23 -7.50
CA GLY A 242 -27.20 -12.41 -8.71
C GLY A 242 -25.90 -11.67 -9.05
N TYR A 243 -24.77 -12.10 -8.48
CA TYR A 243 -23.45 -11.63 -8.92
C TYR A 243 -23.06 -12.31 -10.24
N ASP A 244 -22.39 -11.55 -11.10
CA ASP A 244 -21.74 -12.02 -12.31
C ASP A 244 -20.23 -12.09 -12.06
N CYS A 245 -19.68 -13.30 -12.05
CA CYS A 245 -18.28 -13.59 -11.80
C CYS A 245 -17.58 -14.00 -13.10
N PHE A 246 -16.72 -13.13 -13.63
CA PHE A 246 -16.04 -13.36 -14.91
C PHE A 246 -14.75 -14.19 -14.74
N TYR A 247 -14.60 -15.22 -15.58
CA TYR A 247 -13.42 -16.09 -15.81
C TYR A 247 -12.70 -16.66 -14.56
N PRO A 248 -12.31 -17.95 -14.55
CA PRO A 248 -11.45 -18.46 -13.48
C PRO A 248 -10.07 -17.78 -13.46
N PRO A 249 -9.52 -17.46 -12.27
CA PRO A 249 -10.17 -17.53 -10.96
C PRO A 249 -11.16 -16.36 -10.75
N GLN A 250 -12.32 -16.64 -10.14
CA GLN A 250 -13.36 -15.64 -9.89
C GLN A 250 -12.96 -14.68 -8.76
N GLN A 251 -12.11 -13.71 -9.09
CA GLN A 251 -11.59 -12.72 -8.12
C GLN A 251 -12.40 -11.43 -8.07
N ASN A 252 -13.22 -11.17 -9.08
CA ASN A 252 -14.02 -9.96 -9.20
C ASN A 252 -15.39 -10.31 -9.76
N CYS A 253 -16.41 -10.12 -8.93
CA CYS A 253 -17.80 -10.33 -9.26
C CYS A 253 -18.57 -9.02 -9.10
N ASN A 254 -19.42 -8.69 -10.07
CA ASN A 254 -20.25 -7.49 -10.02
C ASN A 254 -21.72 -7.87 -9.91
N ARG A 255 -22.52 -7.07 -9.23
CA ARG A 255 -23.97 -7.26 -9.12
C ARG A 255 -24.69 -6.14 -9.86
N PRO A 256 -25.08 -6.34 -11.14
CA PRO A 256 -25.65 -5.29 -11.99
C PRO A 256 -26.93 -4.66 -11.42
N GLN A 257 -27.66 -5.39 -10.58
CA GLN A 257 -28.95 -4.97 -10.03
C GLN A 257 -28.83 -3.93 -8.90
N SER A 258 -27.66 -3.79 -8.25
CA SER A 258 -27.52 -2.96 -7.04
C SER A 258 -26.21 -2.16 -6.96
N ASN A 259 -25.44 -2.05 -8.05
CA ASN A 259 -24.06 -1.54 -8.02
C ASN A 259 -23.18 -2.21 -6.94
N GLY A 260 -23.57 -3.42 -6.53
CA GLY A 260 -22.80 -4.21 -5.58
C GLY A 260 -21.59 -4.83 -6.27
N TYR A 261 -20.55 -5.10 -5.52
CA TYR A 261 -19.37 -5.78 -6.02
C TYR A 261 -18.86 -6.76 -4.95
N PHE A 262 -18.14 -7.78 -5.37
CA PHE A 262 -17.43 -8.71 -4.50
C PHE A 262 -16.07 -9.00 -5.12
N ARG A 263 -15.00 -8.77 -4.36
CA ARG A 263 -13.62 -8.92 -4.79
C ARG A 263 -12.84 -9.73 -3.77
N VAL A 264 -11.95 -10.60 -4.22
CA VAL A 264 -11.17 -11.49 -3.34
C VAL A 264 -9.74 -11.66 -3.75
N THR A 265 -8.84 -11.70 -2.77
CA THR A 265 -7.45 -12.11 -2.95
C THR A 265 -7.41 -13.60 -2.69
N LEU A 266 -6.81 -14.35 -3.62
CA LEU A 266 -6.73 -15.80 -3.52
C LEU A 266 -5.28 -16.26 -3.42
N ARG A 267 -5.09 -17.37 -2.69
CA ARG A 267 -3.88 -18.19 -2.75
C ARG A 267 -4.28 -19.58 -3.27
N GLY A 268 -4.03 -19.82 -4.56
CA GLY A 268 -4.70 -20.93 -5.24
C GLY A 268 -6.21 -20.68 -5.24
N ASP A 269 -6.98 -21.58 -4.64
CA ASP A 269 -8.44 -21.44 -4.48
C ASP A 269 -8.84 -20.91 -3.08
N GLN A 270 -7.91 -20.86 -2.12
CA GLN A 270 -8.17 -20.38 -0.77
C GLN A 270 -8.37 -18.85 -0.77
N VAL A 271 -9.46 -18.38 -0.15
CA VAL A 271 -9.72 -16.95 0.02
C VAL A 271 -8.84 -16.39 1.14
N VAL A 272 -8.04 -15.37 0.84
CA VAL A 272 -7.17 -14.68 1.80
C VAL A 272 -7.89 -13.46 2.38
N SER A 273 -8.47 -12.63 1.54
CA SER A 273 -9.23 -11.46 1.96
C SER A 273 -10.36 -11.23 0.98
N ALA A 274 -11.48 -10.73 1.47
CA ALA A 274 -12.65 -10.39 0.66
C ALA A 274 -13.03 -8.94 0.90
N GLN A 275 -13.47 -8.27 -0.16
CA GLN A 275 -14.04 -6.94 -0.11
C GLN A 275 -15.36 -6.93 -0.88
N PHE A 276 -16.39 -6.31 -0.33
CA PHE A 276 -17.66 -6.14 -1.04
C PHE A 276 -18.39 -4.91 -0.57
N GLY A 277 -19.15 -4.31 -1.49
CA GLY A 277 -19.90 -3.10 -1.25
C GLY A 277 -21.40 -3.35 -1.24
N ILE A 278 -22.08 -2.86 -0.20
CA ILE A 278 -23.52 -3.06 0.01
C ILE A 278 -24.23 -1.74 0.37
N GLY A 279 -25.46 -1.56 -0.14
CA GLY A 279 -26.30 -0.42 0.22
C GLY A 279 -27.18 -0.72 1.43
N SER A 280 -27.52 0.28 2.24
CA SER A 280 -28.55 0.18 3.28
C SER A 280 -29.49 1.37 3.20
N MET A 281 -30.78 1.08 3.31
CA MET A 281 -31.83 2.07 3.44
C MET A 281 -32.69 1.73 4.67
N ILE A 282 -32.85 2.68 5.57
CA ILE A 282 -33.79 2.61 6.69
C ILE A 282 -34.85 3.67 6.48
N GLU A 283 -36.10 3.24 6.32
CA GLU A 283 -37.24 4.14 6.24
C GLU A 283 -38.13 3.94 7.47
N SER A 284 -38.48 5.03 8.16
CA SER A 284 -39.33 4.96 9.38
C SER A 284 -38.82 3.93 10.41
N GLY A 285 -37.49 3.85 10.60
CA GLY A 285 -36.85 2.92 11.53
C GLY A 285 -36.81 1.45 11.09
N ARG A 286 -37.17 1.13 9.84
CA ARG A 286 -37.10 -0.23 9.29
C ARG A 286 -36.08 -0.33 8.15
N GLN A 287 -35.11 -1.24 8.31
CA GLN A 287 -34.19 -1.60 7.25
C GLN A 287 -34.95 -2.27 6.10
N ARG A 288 -34.82 -1.74 4.88
CA ARG A 288 -35.53 -2.19 3.69
C ARG A 288 -34.89 -3.39 3.00
N HIS A 289 -33.56 -3.47 3.05
CA HIS A 289 -32.78 -4.52 2.43
C HIS A 289 -31.89 -5.22 3.45
N LEU A 290 -32.11 -6.52 3.67
CA LEU A 290 -31.29 -7.37 4.53
C LEU A 290 -30.09 -7.92 3.76
N LEU A 291 -29.05 -8.37 4.46
CA LEU A 291 -27.87 -8.96 3.83
C LEU A 291 -28.22 -10.27 3.13
N SER A 292 -29.24 -10.98 3.63
CA SER A 292 -29.76 -12.19 3.00
C SER A 292 -30.35 -11.97 1.61
N GLU A 293 -30.67 -10.73 1.22
CA GLU A 293 -31.11 -10.44 -0.15
C GLU A 293 -29.93 -10.37 -1.15
N GLU A 294 -28.73 -10.09 -0.65
CA GLU A 294 -27.49 -10.07 -1.43
C GLU A 294 -26.75 -11.40 -1.36
N PHE A 295 -26.81 -12.05 -0.20
CA PHE A 295 -26.21 -13.36 0.07
C PHE A 295 -27.29 -14.32 0.60
N PRO A 296 -28.08 -14.96 -0.28
CA PRO A 296 -29.22 -15.80 0.11
C PRO A 296 -28.87 -16.95 1.07
N HIS A 297 -27.67 -17.50 0.94
CA HIS A 297 -27.14 -18.56 1.79
C HIS A 297 -26.13 -18.05 2.83
N GLY A 298 -26.04 -16.73 2.99
CA GLY A 298 -25.07 -16.05 3.85
C GLY A 298 -23.68 -15.93 3.22
N LEU A 299 -22.73 -15.45 4.00
CA LEU A 299 -21.34 -15.21 3.57
C LEU A 299 -20.56 -16.54 3.50
N THR A 300 -20.79 -17.35 2.46
CA THR A 300 -20.29 -18.73 2.39
C THR A 300 -18.81 -18.87 2.08
N PHE A 301 -18.18 -17.78 1.60
CA PHE A 301 -16.72 -17.61 1.58
C PHE A 301 -16.10 -17.55 2.99
N LEU A 302 -16.91 -17.47 4.05
CA LEU A 302 -16.47 -17.58 5.44
C LEU A 302 -16.74 -18.97 6.02
N THR A 303 -15.85 -19.38 6.93
CA THR A 303 -16.03 -20.59 7.74
C THR A 303 -17.24 -20.45 8.66
N GLU A 304 -17.82 -21.58 9.07
CA GLU A 304 -18.99 -21.60 9.96
C GLU A 304 -18.75 -20.84 11.28
N ALA A 305 -17.55 -20.97 11.84
CA ALA A 305 -17.16 -20.35 13.11
C ALA A 305 -17.24 -18.81 13.08
N VAL A 306 -17.00 -18.21 11.91
CA VAL A 306 -16.88 -16.76 11.74
C VAL A 306 -18.10 -16.15 11.04
N ARG A 307 -18.78 -16.92 10.18
CA ARG A 307 -19.89 -16.45 9.33
C ARG A 307 -20.95 -15.70 10.10
N ARG A 308 -21.53 -16.31 11.14
CA ARG A 308 -22.64 -15.69 11.89
C ARG A 308 -22.20 -14.43 12.64
N PRO A 309 -21.12 -14.44 13.47
CA PRO A 309 -20.64 -13.22 14.13
C PRO A 309 -20.34 -12.06 13.18
N VAL A 310 -19.78 -12.33 12.01
CA VAL A 310 -19.47 -11.30 11.00
C VAL A 310 -20.75 -10.76 10.36
N THR A 311 -21.68 -11.62 9.97
CA THR A 311 -23.01 -11.19 9.49
C THR A 311 -23.73 -10.32 10.51
N GLU A 312 -23.75 -10.72 11.79
CA GLU A 312 -24.37 -9.94 12.87
C GLU A 312 -23.73 -8.55 13.03
N ARG A 313 -22.40 -8.45 12.91
CA ARG A 313 -21.66 -7.18 12.96
C ARG A 313 -22.02 -6.28 11.77
N ILE A 314 -22.04 -6.83 10.55
CA ILE A 314 -22.42 -6.08 9.35
C ILE A 314 -23.84 -5.53 9.48
N GLU A 315 -24.79 -6.36 9.90
CA GLU A 315 -26.17 -5.91 10.11
C GLU A 315 -26.29 -4.87 11.22
N GLN A 316 -25.46 -4.95 12.26
CA GLN A 316 -25.40 -3.88 13.27
C GLN A 316 -24.97 -2.55 12.65
N SER A 317 -23.89 -2.54 11.86
CA SER A 317 -23.41 -1.35 11.14
C SER A 317 -24.45 -0.81 10.16
N ARG A 318 -25.16 -1.68 9.43
CA ARG A 318 -26.23 -1.30 8.51
C ARG A 318 -27.41 -0.63 9.21
N ARG A 319 -27.79 -1.12 10.39
CA ARG A 319 -28.87 -0.54 11.21
C ARG A 319 -28.50 0.80 11.84
N SER A 320 -27.23 1.00 12.21
CA SER A 320 -26.78 2.26 12.83
C SER A 320 -26.25 3.28 11.84
N GLY A 321 -25.97 2.88 10.60
CA GLY A 321 -25.28 3.73 9.63
C GLY A 321 -23.82 3.96 9.97
N THR A 322 -23.21 3.20 10.87
CA THR A 322 -21.84 3.47 11.37
C THR A 322 -20.84 2.46 10.84
N GLY A 323 -19.63 2.94 10.55
CA GLY A 323 -18.50 2.07 10.26
C GLY A 323 -18.04 1.25 11.48
N PHE A 324 -17.10 0.35 11.24
CA PHE A 324 -16.47 -0.51 12.24
C PHE A 324 -15.05 -0.88 11.79
N ALA A 325 -14.11 -0.97 12.73
CA ALA A 325 -12.80 -1.58 12.49
C ALA A 325 -12.45 -2.41 13.72
N GLY A 326 -12.29 -3.72 13.55
CA GLY A 326 -12.06 -4.60 14.69
C GLY A 326 -11.89 -6.07 14.35
N ILE A 327 -11.70 -6.86 15.41
CA ILE A 327 -11.63 -8.32 15.34
C ILE A 327 -12.99 -8.89 15.71
N VAL A 328 -13.54 -9.75 14.85
CA VAL A 328 -14.81 -10.46 15.06
C VAL A 328 -14.55 -11.96 14.93
N ALA A 329 -14.76 -12.73 16.00
CA ALA A 329 -14.54 -14.18 16.01
C ALA A 329 -13.15 -14.62 15.47
N GLY A 330 -12.12 -13.80 15.68
CA GLY A 330 -10.76 -14.09 15.19
C GLY A 330 -10.53 -13.78 13.71
N THR A 331 -11.36 -12.95 13.07
CA THR A 331 -11.04 -12.34 11.77
C THR A 331 -11.09 -10.83 11.84
N ILE A 332 -10.36 -10.17 10.95
CA ILE A 332 -10.44 -8.73 10.76
C ILE A 332 -11.72 -8.39 10.01
N VAL A 333 -12.47 -7.43 10.51
CA VAL A 333 -13.63 -6.86 9.83
C VAL A 333 -13.49 -5.34 9.83
N ILE A 334 -13.45 -4.77 8.63
CA ILE A 334 -13.49 -3.34 8.38
C ILE A 334 -14.78 -3.03 7.63
N ILE A 335 -15.49 -2.02 8.10
CA ILE A 335 -16.72 -1.53 7.51
C ILE A 335 -16.58 -0.02 7.42
N ASP A 336 -16.44 0.50 6.22
CA ASP A 336 -16.45 1.92 5.94
C ASP A 336 -17.84 2.33 5.51
N ALA A 337 -18.48 3.19 6.30
CA ALA A 337 -19.80 3.72 6.00
C ALA A 337 -19.69 5.08 5.35
N HIS A 338 -20.41 5.27 4.25
CA HIS A 338 -20.60 6.52 3.53
C HIS A 338 -22.08 6.91 3.64
N ARG A 339 -22.39 7.98 4.36
CA ARG A 339 -23.79 8.38 4.58
C ARG A 339 -24.26 9.33 3.47
N GLY A 340 -25.40 9.03 2.88
CA GLY A 340 -26.13 9.98 2.04
C GLY A 340 -26.87 11.01 2.88
N ALA A 341 -27.17 12.17 2.29
CA ALA A 341 -28.11 13.12 2.87
C ALA A 341 -29.51 12.50 2.92
N VAL A 342 -30.18 12.62 4.07
CA VAL A 342 -31.52 12.08 4.26
C VAL A 342 -32.39 13.07 5.03
N ASP A 343 -33.69 13.04 4.77
CA ASP A 343 -34.68 13.73 5.59
C ASP A 343 -34.71 13.13 7.00
N LYS A 344 -35.24 13.90 7.96
CA LYS A 344 -34.93 13.86 9.40
C LYS A 344 -35.02 12.51 10.13
N ASP A 345 -35.62 11.46 9.56
CA ASP A 345 -35.80 10.14 10.18
C ASP A 345 -35.33 8.94 9.33
N ASP A 346 -34.83 9.17 8.12
CA ASP A 346 -34.42 8.10 7.21
C ASP A 346 -32.88 7.96 7.19
N LEU A 347 -32.37 6.76 6.87
CA LEU A 347 -30.94 6.52 6.67
C LEU A 347 -30.71 5.96 5.27
N VAL A 348 -29.78 6.56 4.53
CA VAL A 348 -29.19 5.97 3.33
C VAL A 348 -27.69 5.91 3.56
N ALA A 349 -27.11 4.72 3.49
CA ALA A 349 -25.68 4.53 3.65
C ALA A 349 -25.16 3.44 2.71
N TYR A 350 -24.00 3.69 2.11
CA TYR A 350 -23.22 2.66 1.42
C TYR A 350 -22.13 2.15 2.36
N PHE A 351 -21.89 0.85 2.34
CA PHE A 351 -20.89 0.20 3.17
C PHE A 351 -19.89 -0.53 2.30
N ASP A 352 -18.63 -0.14 2.41
CA ASP A 352 -17.50 -0.90 1.89
C ASP A 352 -16.98 -1.82 3.00
N ILE A 353 -17.01 -3.13 2.77
CA ILE A 353 -16.73 -4.14 3.79
C ILE A 353 -15.52 -4.95 3.38
N GLN A 354 -14.47 -4.95 4.20
CA GLN A 354 -13.32 -5.83 4.07
C GLN A 354 -13.32 -6.88 5.19
N ILE A 355 -13.14 -8.15 4.82
CA ILE A 355 -12.99 -9.27 5.76
C ILE A 355 -11.65 -9.97 5.52
N GLY A 356 -10.95 -10.26 6.61
CA GLY A 356 -9.57 -10.72 6.58
C GLY A 356 -8.60 -9.57 6.29
N ALA A 357 -7.31 -9.88 6.40
CA ALA A 357 -6.23 -8.96 6.02
C ALA A 357 -5.53 -9.46 4.75
N PRO A 358 -5.06 -8.58 3.86
CA PRO A 358 -4.19 -8.97 2.76
C PRO A 358 -2.95 -9.74 3.25
N LEU A 359 -2.29 -10.48 2.36
CA LEU A 359 -0.95 -11.00 2.66
C LEU A 359 0.03 -9.83 2.82
N ALA A 360 1.06 -10.02 3.62
CA ALA A 360 2.13 -9.03 3.72
C ALA A 360 2.74 -8.78 2.33
N ALA A 361 3.02 -7.51 2.02
CA ALA A 361 3.47 -7.05 0.71
C ALA A 361 2.50 -7.30 -0.46
N THR A 362 1.20 -7.42 -0.16
CA THR A 362 0.14 -7.40 -1.18
C THR A 362 -0.84 -6.25 -0.89
N LEU A 363 -1.24 -5.53 -1.94
CA LEU A 363 -2.22 -4.47 -1.82
C LEU A 363 -3.59 -5.05 -1.43
N PRO A 364 -4.39 -4.32 -0.63
CA PRO A 364 -5.82 -4.60 -0.56
C PRO A 364 -6.45 -4.42 -1.96
N ILE A 365 -7.51 -5.18 -2.24
CA ILE A 365 -8.28 -5.09 -3.50
C ILE A 365 -9.24 -3.89 -3.47
#